data_AF-A0A0D3CDS3-F1
#
_entry.id   AF-A0A0D3CDS3-F1
#
_cell.length_a   1.000
_cell.length_b   1.000
_cell.length_c   1.000
_cell.angle_alpha   90.00
_cell.angle_beta   90.00
_cell.angle_gamma   90.00
#
_symmetry.space_group_name_H-M   'P 1'
#
loop_
_entity.id
_entity.type
_entity.pdbx_description
1 polymer ?
#
loop_
_entity_poly.entity_id
_entity_poly.type
_entity_poly.pdbx_seq_one_letter_code
_entity_poly.pdbx_strand_id
1 'polypeptide(L)'
;MPLDNNGDCSLTELISSILDRIPNLLSFKSKWSSIRVKLADLNPHLSDIAASSSSNQLALDLLLSARETLHDAASVAARCEGPNLSEGKLKTQSDVDSVMARLDRHVKDAEVLIKEAAARNLVIRLQIGEPESKNSTIESLLREDDKNVMISIAQGVVPVLVRLLDSCSLSMKEKVVVVISRISTVESSKHVLIAEGLSLLNHLLRVLESGSGF
;
A
#
# COMPACT_ATOMS: atom_id res chain seq x y z
N MET A 1 38.08 1.57 1.38
CA MET A 1 37.82 0.29 2.07
C MET A 1 36.51 -0.24 1.52
N PRO A 2 36.49 -1.35 0.78
CA PRO A 2 35.25 -1.95 0.36
C PRO A 2 34.62 -2.62 1.58
N LEU A 3 33.33 -2.35 1.80
CA LEU A 3 32.56 -3.01 2.83
C LEU A 3 32.49 -4.50 2.50
N ASP A 4 32.77 -5.27 3.54
CA ASP A 4 32.77 -6.72 3.60
C ASP A 4 31.52 -7.32 2.96
N ASN A 5 31.73 -8.28 2.06
CA ASN A 5 30.73 -9.04 1.33
C ASN A 5 30.20 -10.14 2.24
N ASN A 6 29.46 -9.75 3.28
CA ASN A 6 28.88 -10.67 4.24
C ASN A 6 27.46 -11.08 3.79
N GLY A 7 27.38 -12.16 3.01
CA GLY A 7 26.31 -13.20 3.02
C GLY A 7 24.81 -12.85 3.06
N ASP A 8 24.37 -11.59 3.00
CA ASP A 8 22.96 -11.22 3.07
C ASP A 8 22.32 -11.44 1.69
N CYS A 9 21.72 -12.62 1.53
CA CYS A 9 20.86 -12.94 0.39
C CYS A 9 19.74 -11.90 0.32
N SER A 10 19.53 -11.31 -0.86
CA SER A 10 18.44 -10.36 -1.05
C SER A 10 17.09 -11.05 -0.79
N LEU A 11 16.07 -10.28 -0.39
CA LEU A 11 14.72 -10.79 -0.15
C LEU A 11 14.19 -11.59 -1.35
N THR A 12 14.48 -11.13 -2.56
CA THR A 12 14.03 -11.73 -3.82
C THR A 12 14.74 -13.06 -4.11
N GLU A 13 16.05 -13.15 -3.82
CA GLU A 13 16.81 -14.41 -3.91
C GLU A 13 16.33 -15.42 -2.85
N LEU A 14 16.04 -14.97 -1.62
CA LEU A 14 15.52 -15.83 -0.56
C LEU A 14 14.13 -16.38 -0.92
N ILE A 15 13.24 -15.54 -1.46
CA ILE A 15 11.94 -15.97 -2.00
C ILE A 15 12.14 -17.02 -3.10
N SER A 16 13.02 -16.76 -4.06
CA SER A 16 13.28 -17.66 -5.19
C SER A 16 13.78 -19.03 -4.70
N SER A 17 14.72 -19.04 -3.75
CA SER A 17 15.22 -20.26 -3.12
C SER A 17 14.11 -21.08 -2.45
N ILE A 18 13.18 -20.44 -1.73
CA ILE A 18 12.04 -21.12 -1.11
C ILE A 18 11.09 -21.68 -2.19
N LEU A 19 10.80 -20.88 -3.23
CA LEU A 19 9.91 -21.29 -4.32
C LEU A 19 10.42 -22.52 -5.06
N ASP A 20 11.74 -22.62 -5.28
CA ASP A 20 12.39 -23.78 -5.91
C ASP A 20 12.36 -25.02 -5.02
N ARG A 21 12.31 -24.82 -3.70
CA ARG A 21 12.27 -25.89 -2.69
C ARG A 21 10.89 -26.52 -2.55
N ILE A 22 9.83 -25.72 -2.64
CA ILE A 22 8.43 -26.13 -2.41
C ILE A 22 8.00 -27.40 -3.19
N PRO A 23 8.32 -27.58 -4.49
CA PRO A 23 7.95 -28.78 -5.24
C PRO A 23 8.47 -30.10 -4.67
N ASN A 24 9.60 -30.05 -3.95
CA ASN A 24 10.28 -31.23 -3.40
C ASN A 24 9.81 -31.60 -1.99
N LEU A 25 8.93 -30.80 -1.38
CA LEU A 25 8.45 -31.03 -0.03
C LEU A 25 7.51 -32.23 0.04
N LEU A 26 7.74 -33.12 1.00
CA LEU A 26 6.95 -34.34 1.17
C LEU A 26 5.72 -34.13 2.05
N SER A 27 5.82 -33.22 3.04
CA SER A 27 4.77 -32.94 4.03
C SER A 27 4.01 -31.63 3.76
N PHE A 28 2.75 -31.55 4.19
CA PHE A 28 1.90 -30.34 4.14
C PHE A 28 1.75 -29.68 2.75
N LYS A 29 1.75 -30.47 1.67
CA LYS A 29 1.75 -29.99 0.28
C LYS A 29 0.71 -28.92 -0.04
N SER A 30 -0.52 -29.05 0.48
CA SER A 30 -1.57 -28.04 0.26
C SER A 30 -1.24 -26.69 0.90
N LYS A 31 -0.73 -26.68 2.13
CA LYS A 31 -0.30 -25.44 2.82
C LYS A 31 0.89 -24.80 2.12
N TRP A 32 1.87 -25.60 1.68
CA TRP A 32 3.00 -25.09 0.91
C TRP A 32 2.61 -24.56 -0.47
N SER A 33 1.59 -25.13 -1.11
CA SER A 33 0.99 -24.55 -2.32
C SER A 33 0.38 -23.17 -2.03
N SER A 34 -0.35 -23.00 -0.93
CA SER A 34 -0.87 -21.70 -0.52
C SER A 34 0.25 -20.70 -0.18
N ILE A 35 1.31 -21.14 0.50
CA ILE A 35 2.50 -20.32 0.78
C ILE A 35 3.18 -19.89 -0.52
N ARG A 36 3.30 -20.79 -1.51
CA ARG A 36 3.87 -20.49 -2.83
C ARG A 36 3.14 -19.32 -3.50
N VAL A 37 1.81 -19.33 -3.49
CA VAL A 37 1.00 -18.24 -4.07
C VAL A 37 1.30 -16.92 -3.37
N LYS A 38 1.37 -16.91 -2.03
CA LYS A 38 1.67 -15.69 -1.25
C LYS A 38 3.08 -15.18 -1.49
N LEU A 39 4.07 -16.06 -1.61
CA LEU A 39 5.44 -15.68 -1.93
C LEU A 39 5.56 -15.07 -3.33
N ALA A 40 4.86 -15.64 -4.31
CA ALA A 40 4.83 -15.12 -5.67
C ALA A 40 4.19 -13.73 -5.75
N ASP A 41 3.13 -13.49 -4.97
CA ASP A 41 2.44 -12.21 -4.86
C ASP A 41 3.26 -11.15 -4.09
N LEU A 42 3.92 -11.56 -3.01
CA LEU A 42 4.75 -10.68 -2.19
C LEU A 42 6.02 -10.21 -2.90
N ASN A 43 6.60 -11.03 -3.78
CA ASN A 43 7.88 -10.75 -4.45
C ASN A 43 7.92 -9.41 -5.20
N PRO A 44 7.00 -9.10 -6.14
CA PRO A 44 7.01 -7.82 -6.83
C PRO A 44 6.82 -6.64 -5.87
N HIS A 45 5.99 -6.79 -4.84
CA HIS A 45 5.74 -5.73 -3.86
C HIS A 45 6.99 -5.38 -3.06
N LEU A 46 7.72 -6.38 -2.55
CA LEU A 46 8.95 -6.12 -1.79
C LEU A 46 10.04 -5.48 -2.66
N SER A 47 10.13 -5.84 -3.95
CA SER A 47 11.06 -5.19 -4.87
C SER A 47 10.75 -3.71 -5.08
N ASP A 48 9.47 -3.36 -5.27
CA ASP A 48 9.02 -1.97 -5.46
C ASP A 48 9.18 -1.13 -4.19
N ILE A 49 8.84 -1.72 -3.04
CA ILE A 49 9.02 -1.09 -1.73
C ILE A 49 10.50 -0.87 -1.46
N ALA A 50 11.38 -1.86 -1.71
CA ALA A 50 12.82 -1.69 -1.53
C ALA A 50 13.38 -0.54 -2.39
N ALA A 51 12.93 -0.40 -3.63
CA ALA A 51 13.36 0.68 -4.53
C ALA A 51 12.93 2.09 -4.05
N SER A 52 11.84 2.19 -3.29
CA SER A 52 11.24 3.45 -2.83
C SER A 52 11.43 3.71 -1.31
N SER A 53 12.09 2.79 -0.59
CA SER A 53 12.08 2.71 0.88
C SER A 53 12.98 3.70 1.63
N SER A 54 13.89 4.42 0.96
CA SER A 54 14.98 5.17 1.62
C SER A 54 14.54 6.27 2.60
N SER A 55 13.24 6.59 2.67
CA SER A 55 12.68 7.63 3.55
C SER A 55 11.44 7.19 4.37
N ASN A 56 11.00 5.93 4.28
CA ASN A 56 9.77 5.47 4.94
C ASN A 56 10.06 4.39 5.99
N GLN A 57 9.97 4.75 7.28
CA GLN A 57 10.21 3.83 8.40
C GLN A 57 9.30 2.59 8.34
N LEU A 58 8.03 2.74 7.97
CA LEU A 58 7.10 1.62 7.86
C LEU A 58 7.49 0.65 6.75
N ALA A 59 8.05 1.16 5.64
CA ALA A 59 8.58 0.34 4.57
C ALA A 59 9.80 -0.45 5.03
N LEU A 60 10.71 0.18 5.79
CA LEU A 60 11.88 -0.50 6.37
C LEU A 60 11.47 -1.58 7.37
N ASP A 61 10.54 -1.28 8.27
CA ASP A 61 10.03 -2.23 9.26
C ASP A 61 9.36 -3.44 8.59
N LEU A 62 8.60 -3.21 7.52
CA LEU A 62 8.01 -4.28 6.71
C LEU A 62 9.08 -5.15 6.04
N LEU A 63 10.10 -4.55 5.42
CA LEU A 63 11.20 -5.28 4.77
C LEU A 63 11.95 -6.16 5.78
N LEU A 64 12.23 -5.62 6.97
CA LEU A 64 12.87 -6.36 8.07
C LEU A 64 12.00 -7.53 8.54
N SER A 65 10.71 -7.28 8.81
CA SER A 65 9.79 -8.32 9.27
C SER A 65 9.53 -9.39 8.20
N ALA A 66 9.53 -9.00 6.92
CA ALA A 66 9.44 -9.93 5.80
C ALA A 66 10.66 -10.84 5.74
N ARG A 67 11.87 -10.29 5.91
CA ARG A 67 13.11 -11.07 5.96
C ARG A 67 13.09 -12.13 7.04
N GLU A 68 12.69 -11.76 8.26
CA GLU A 68 12.55 -12.71 9.37
C GLU A 68 11.57 -13.84 9.03
N THR A 69 10.39 -13.50 8.50
CA THR A 69 9.39 -14.51 8.09
C THR A 69 9.93 -15.44 7.00
N LEU A 70 10.72 -14.92 6.05
CA LEU A 70 11.28 -15.73 4.97
C LEU A 70 12.39 -16.67 5.46
N HIS A 71 13.24 -16.25 6.39
CA HIS A 71 14.19 -17.15 7.04
C HIS A 71 13.49 -18.26 7.81
N ASP A 72 12.43 -17.93 8.55
CA ASP A 72 11.60 -18.92 9.23
C ASP A 72 10.95 -19.88 8.23
N ALA A 73 10.41 -19.36 7.12
CA ALA A 73 9.83 -20.17 6.05
C ALA A 73 10.85 -21.14 5.45
N ALA A 74 12.09 -20.69 5.19
CA ALA A 74 13.17 -21.53 4.68
C ALA A 74 13.55 -22.64 5.68
N SER A 75 13.63 -22.31 6.97
CA SER A 75 13.89 -23.27 8.05
C SER A 75 12.76 -24.32 8.17
N VAL A 76 11.50 -23.88 8.14
CA VAL A 76 10.32 -24.78 8.20
C VAL A 76 10.23 -25.65 6.95
N ALA A 77 10.56 -25.11 5.78
CA ALA A 77 10.60 -25.87 4.52
C ALA A 77 11.64 -27.00 4.58
N ALA A 78 12.84 -26.73 5.08
CA ALA A 78 13.88 -27.75 5.27
C ALA A 78 13.40 -28.92 6.15
N ARG A 79 12.64 -28.64 7.20
CA ARG A 79 12.04 -29.69 8.07
C ARG A 79 10.94 -30.51 7.38
N CYS A 80 10.40 -30.04 6.25
CA CYS A 80 9.35 -30.71 5.49
C CYS A 80 9.85 -31.57 4.31
N GLU A 81 11.17 -31.60 4.06
CA GLU A 81 11.79 -32.38 2.96
C GLU A 81 11.93 -33.86 3.28
N GLY A 82 12.13 -34.22 4.54
CA GLY A 82 12.35 -35.60 4.96
C GLY A 82 11.06 -36.42 5.04
N PRO A 83 11.16 -37.77 4.97
CA PRO A 83 10.00 -38.66 5.16
C PRO A 83 9.48 -38.63 6.61
N ASN A 84 10.31 -38.21 7.58
CA ASN A 84 9.98 -38.11 8.98
C ASN A 84 10.11 -36.66 9.46
N LEU A 85 9.17 -36.21 10.30
CA LEU A 85 9.18 -34.87 10.89
C LEU A 85 9.93 -34.91 12.23
N SER A 86 11.13 -34.34 12.27
CA SER A 86 12.03 -34.37 13.44
C SER A 86 11.45 -33.74 14.70
N GLU A 87 10.62 -32.70 14.55
CA GLU A 87 9.99 -31.96 15.66
C GLU A 87 8.53 -32.40 15.93
N GLY A 88 8.05 -33.42 15.22
CA GLY A 88 6.69 -33.92 15.33
C GLY A 88 5.68 -33.12 14.50
N LYS A 89 4.64 -33.83 14.03
CA LYS A 89 3.66 -33.32 13.07
C LYS A 89 2.92 -32.06 13.54
N LEU A 90 2.49 -32.02 14.79
CA LEU A 90 1.72 -30.88 15.32
C LEU A 90 2.55 -29.60 15.42
N LYS A 91 3.80 -29.72 15.86
CA LYS A 91 4.72 -28.58 15.96
C LYS A 91 5.05 -28.03 14.56
N THR A 92 5.45 -28.91 13.63
CA THR A 92 5.71 -28.49 12.25
C THR A 92 4.47 -27.88 11.59
N GLN A 93 3.28 -28.45 11.82
CA GLN A 93 2.04 -27.86 11.31
C GLN A 93 1.81 -26.45 11.86
N SER A 94 1.98 -26.24 13.17
CA SER A 94 1.84 -24.93 13.81
C SER A 94 2.84 -23.92 13.25
N ASP A 95 4.07 -24.34 12.96
CA ASP A 95 5.09 -23.45 12.40
C ASP A 95 4.77 -23.08 10.94
N VAL A 96 4.28 -24.05 10.13
CA VAL A 96 3.79 -23.79 8.76
C VAL A 96 2.61 -22.81 8.78
N ASP A 97 1.67 -23.00 9.71
CA ASP A 97 0.51 -22.11 9.85
C ASP A 97 0.90 -20.70 10.30
N SER A 98 1.91 -20.59 11.18
CA SER A 98 2.48 -19.30 11.59
C SER A 98 3.12 -18.56 10.42
N VAL A 99 3.96 -19.25 9.63
CA VAL A 99 4.59 -18.68 8.43
C VAL A 99 3.53 -18.22 7.43
N MET A 100 2.52 -19.05 7.16
CA MET A 100 1.45 -18.72 6.23
C MET A 100 0.68 -17.47 6.67
N ALA A 101 0.36 -17.35 7.97
CA ALA A 101 -0.34 -16.20 8.52
C ALA A 101 0.52 -14.91 8.49
N ARG A 102 1.83 -15.02 8.74
CA ARG A 102 2.76 -13.89 8.65
C ARG A 102 2.93 -13.41 7.21
N LEU A 103 3.07 -14.32 6.25
CA LEU A 103 3.14 -13.96 4.83
C LEU A 103 1.85 -13.29 4.34
N ASP A 104 0.68 -13.78 4.78
CA ASP A 104 -0.60 -13.15 4.46
C ASP A 104 -0.69 -11.71 4.98
N ARG A 105 -0.13 -11.45 6.17
CA ARG A 105 -0.03 -10.11 6.74
C ARG A 105 0.92 -9.23 5.91
N HIS A 106 2.09 -9.75 5.57
CA HIS A 106 3.09 -9.01 4.77
C HIS A 106 2.56 -8.61 3.39
N VAL A 107 1.78 -9.48 2.74
CA VAL A 107 1.09 -9.15 1.48
C VAL A 107 0.15 -7.96 1.67
N LYS A 108 -0.72 -8.01 2.69
CA LYS A 108 -1.68 -6.95 2.98
C LYS A 108 -1.00 -5.63 3.36
N ASP A 109 0.03 -5.68 4.20
CA ASP A 109 0.77 -4.50 4.63
C ASP A 109 1.51 -3.87 3.44
N ALA A 110 2.08 -4.68 2.55
CA ALA A 110 2.71 -4.21 1.32
C ALA A 110 1.70 -3.52 0.39
N GLU A 111 0.51 -4.12 0.18
CA GLU A 111 -0.56 -3.51 -0.61
C GLU A 111 -1.00 -2.15 -0.06
N VAL A 112 -1.12 -2.00 1.26
CA VAL A 112 -1.49 -0.74 1.90
C VAL A 112 -0.39 0.30 1.69
N LEU A 113 0.89 -0.05 1.92
CA LEU A 113 2.00 0.89 1.73
C LEU A 113 2.13 1.37 0.28
N ILE A 114 1.92 0.49 -0.69
CA ILE A 114 1.91 0.86 -2.11
C ILE A 114 0.79 1.87 -2.40
N LYS A 115 -0.42 1.64 -1.87
CA LYS A 115 -1.55 2.57 -2.02
C LYS A 115 -1.29 3.91 -1.34
N GLU A 116 -0.66 3.92 -0.16
CA GLU A 116 -0.26 5.16 0.50
C GLU A 116 0.76 5.94 -0.31
N ALA A 117 1.75 5.26 -0.90
CA ALA A 117 2.74 5.90 -1.77
C ALA A 117 2.08 6.50 -3.01
N ALA A 118 1.16 5.77 -3.66
CA ALA A 118 0.38 6.26 -4.78
C ALA A 118 -0.45 7.50 -4.39
N ALA A 119 -1.15 7.46 -3.24
CA ALA A 119 -1.91 8.58 -2.72
C ALA A 119 -1.04 9.82 -2.43
N ARG A 120 0.14 9.64 -1.82
CA ARG A 120 1.11 10.74 -1.65
C ARG A 120 1.50 11.36 -2.98
N ASN A 121 1.78 10.54 -3.99
CA ASN A 121 2.13 11.04 -5.33
C ASN A 121 0.97 11.81 -5.97
N LEU A 122 -0.28 11.37 -5.80
CA LEU A 122 -1.46 12.12 -6.24
C LEU A 122 -1.53 13.50 -5.56
N VAL A 123 -1.34 13.56 -4.24
CA VAL A 123 -1.32 14.82 -3.47
C VAL A 123 -0.22 15.76 -3.96
N ILE A 124 0.99 15.25 -4.19
CA ILE A 124 2.10 16.05 -4.74
C ILE A 124 1.73 16.61 -6.13
N ARG A 125 1.19 15.77 -7.03
CA ARG A 125 0.74 16.22 -8.37
C ARG A 125 -0.35 17.28 -8.30
N LEU A 126 -1.28 17.18 -7.35
CA LEU A 126 -2.31 18.21 -7.14
C LEU A 126 -1.74 19.53 -6.60
N GLN A 127 -0.63 19.50 -5.87
CA GLN A 127 0.01 20.71 -5.35
C GLN A 127 0.84 21.40 -6.44
N ILE A 128 1.77 20.68 -7.06
CA ILE A 128 2.82 21.27 -7.91
C ILE A 128 2.71 20.96 -9.40
N GLY A 129 1.74 20.14 -9.82
CA GLY A 129 1.58 19.76 -11.22
C GLY A 129 1.05 20.87 -12.13
N GLU A 130 1.16 20.68 -13.44
CA GLU A 130 0.52 21.54 -14.43
C GLU A 130 -1.01 21.38 -14.43
N PRO A 131 -1.79 22.35 -14.95
CA PRO A 131 -3.25 22.31 -14.94
C PRO A 131 -3.85 21.03 -15.52
N GLU A 132 -3.30 20.51 -16.62
CA GLU A 132 -3.75 19.25 -17.24
C GLU A 132 -3.49 18.04 -16.33
N SER A 133 -2.32 17.98 -15.71
CA SER A 133 -1.95 16.93 -14.76
C SER A 133 -2.83 16.96 -13.51
N LYS A 134 -3.13 18.17 -13.00
CA LYS A 134 -4.09 18.37 -11.89
C LYS A 134 -5.49 17.89 -12.27
N ASN A 135 -5.99 18.28 -13.45
CA ASN A 135 -7.31 17.84 -13.92
C ASN A 135 -7.40 16.31 -14.06
N SER A 136 -6.40 15.68 -14.69
CA SER A 136 -6.32 14.22 -14.80
C SER A 136 -6.30 13.53 -13.42
N THR A 137 -5.59 14.12 -12.45
CA THR A 137 -5.51 13.61 -11.08
C THR A 137 -6.87 13.70 -10.36
N ILE A 138 -7.60 14.82 -10.51
CA ILE A 138 -8.95 14.98 -9.98
C ILE A 138 -9.91 13.94 -10.59
N GLU A 139 -9.82 13.71 -11.90
CA GLU A 139 -10.63 12.69 -12.58
C GLU A 139 -10.32 11.27 -12.10
N SER A 140 -9.06 10.97 -11.75
CA SER A 140 -8.70 9.71 -11.12
C SER A 140 -9.37 9.55 -9.76
N LEU A 141 -9.30 10.58 -8.89
CA LEU A 141 -9.93 10.57 -7.57
C LEU A 141 -11.45 10.36 -7.63
N LEU A 142 -12.12 10.89 -8.65
CA LEU A 142 -13.55 10.67 -8.86
C LEU A 142 -13.90 9.18 -9.08
N ARG A 143 -12.98 8.39 -9.64
CA ARG A 143 -13.18 6.97 -9.96
C ARG A 143 -12.64 6.00 -8.92
N GLU A 144 -11.87 6.48 -7.94
CA GLU A 144 -11.34 5.62 -6.87
C GLU A 144 -12.46 4.95 -6.07
N ASP A 145 -12.20 3.83 -5.42
CA ASP A 145 -13.12 3.27 -4.42
C ASP A 145 -12.97 3.97 -3.06
N ASP A 146 -13.93 3.76 -2.16
CA ASP A 146 -13.96 4.48 -0.88
C ASP A 146 -12.74 4.18 0.01
N LYS A 147 -12.11 3.00 -0.12
CA LYS A 147 -10.90 2.69 0.66
C LYS A 147 -9.72 3.52 0.16
N ASN A 148 -9.55 3.62 -1.16
CA ASN A 148 -8.48 4.43 -1.75
C ASN A 148 -8.70 5.94 -1.49
N VAL A 149 -9.94 6.41 -1.53
CA VAL A 149 -10.28 7.79 -1.14
C VAL A 149 -9.89 8.06 0.32
N MET A 150 -10.14 7.12 1.23
CA MET A 150 -9.72 7.26 2.63
C MET A 150 -8.20 7.33 2.81
N ILE A 151 -7.44 6.57 2.00
CA ILE A 151 -5.98 6.67 1.99
C ILE A 151 -5.55 8.05 1.50
N SER A 152 -6.14 8.55 0.40
CA SER A 152 -5.90 9.90 -0.12
C SER A 152 -6.21 11.00 0.91
N ILE A 153 -7.29 10.84 1.69
CA ILE A 153 -7.63 11.75 2.80
C ILE A 153 -6.55 11.71 3.88
N ALA A 154 -6.10 10.52 4.29
CA ALA A 154 -5.03 10.35 5.28
C ALA A 154 -3.69 10.97 4.82
N GLN A 155 -3.42 10.97 3.51
CA GLN A 155 -2.24 11.62 2.93
C GLN A 155 -2.42 13.14 2.71
N GLY A 156 -3.54 13.73 3.13
CA GLY A 156 -3.74 15.18 3.11
C GLY A 156 -4.30 15.75 1.81
N VAL A 157 -5.15 14.99 1.08
CA VAL A 157 -5.78 15.49 -0.15
C VAL A 157 -6.76 16.64 0.10
N VAL A 158 -7.46 16.67 1.25
CA VAL A 158 -8.54 17.65 1.51
C VAL A 158 -8.04 19.10 1.53
N PRO A 159 -7.00 19.48 2.30
CA PRO A 159 -6.48 20.86 2.28
C PRO A 159 -5.94 21.27 0.90
N VAL A 160 -5.48 20.32 0.08
CA VAL A 160 -5.04 20.58 -1.29
C VAL A 160 -6.24 20.89 -2.19
N LEU A 161 -7.30 20.08 -2.12
CA LEU A 161 -8.53 20.32 -2.88
C LEU A 161 -9.17 21.66 -2.52
N VAL A 162 -9.22 22.01 -1.23
CA VAL A 162 -9.75 23.32 -0.78
C VAL A 162 -8.96 24.47 -1.41
N ARG A 163 -7.63 24.41 -1.42
CA ARG A 163 -6.79 25.43 -2.09
C ARG A 163 -6.97 25.47 -3.60
N LEU A 164 -7.23 24.33 -4.24
CA LEU A 164 -7.48 24.28 -5.69
C LEU A 164 -8.76 25.01 -6.10
N LEU A 165 -9.75 25.14 -5.21
CA LEU A 165 -10.96 25.94 -5.46
C LEU A 165 -10.64 27.43 -5.71
N ASP A 166 -9.50 27.92 -5.21
CA ASP A 166 -9.04 29.29 -5.47
C ASP A 166 -8.21 29.42 -6.74
N SER A 167 -7.41 28.40 -7.08
CA SER A 167 -6.34 28.51 -8.08
C SER A 167 -6.64 27.91 -9.46
N CYS A 168 -7.87 27.46 -9.73
CA CYS A 168 -8.19 26.72 -10.96
C CYS A 168 -9.38 27.29 -11.75
N SER A 169 -9.53 26.82 -13.01
CA SER A 169 -10.64 27.18 -13.89
C SER A 169 -11.98 26.67 -13.36
N LEU A 170 -13.09 27.31 -13.77
CA LEU A 170 -14.45 26.95 -13.32
C LEU A 170 -14.75 25.46 -13.50
N SER A 171 -14.42 24.89 -14.67
CA SER A 171 -14.58 23.45 -14.94
C SER A 171 -13.83 22.55 -13.96
N MET A 172 -12.60 22.91 -13.56
CA MET A 172 -11.88 22.18 -12.53
C MET A 172 -12.51 22.36 -11.15
N LYS A 173 -13.00 23.56 -10.82
CA LYS A 173 -13.67 23.82 -9.53
C LYS A 173 -14.89 22.93 -9.36
N GLU A 174 -15.72 22.77 -10.38
CA GLU A 174 -16.88 21.86 -10.35
C GLU A 174 -16.46 20.42 -10.02
N LYS A 175 -15.44 19.90 -10.69
CA LYS A 175 -14.91 18.55 -10.40
C LYS A 175 -14.37 18.43 -8.98
N VAL A 176 -13.65 19.44 -8.49
CA VAL A 176 -13.16 19.48 -7.10
C VAL A 176 -14.32 19.49 -6.11
N VAL A 177 -15.38 20.26 -6.36
CA VAL A 177 -16.60 20.26 -5.53
C VAL A 177 -17.26 18.87 -5.52
N VAL A 178 -17.32 18.18 -6.66
CA VAL A 178 -17.83 16.79 -6.71
C VAL A 178 -16.97 15.86 -5.86
N VAL A 179 -15.63 15.96 -5.92
CA VAL A 179 -14.74 15.15 -5.06
C VAL A 179 -15.00 15.47 -3.58
N ILE A 180 -15.11 16.75 -3.20
CA ILE A 180 -15.38 17.15 -1.82
C ILE A 180 -16.75 16.66 -1.35
N SER A 181 -17.77 16.74 -2.21
CA SER A 181 -19.10 16.20 -1.93
C SER A 181 -19.03 14.70 -1.65
N ARG A 182 -18.29 13.94 -2.47
CA ARG A 182 -18.09 12.51 -2.25
C ARG A 182 -17.33 12.23 -0.95
N ILE A 183 -16.27 12.99 -0.66
CA ILE A 183 -15.56 12.86 0.62
C ILE A 183 -16.55 13.07 1.78
N SER A 184 -17.46 14.03 1.69
CA SER A 184 -18.44 14.34 2.73
C SER A 184 -19.47 13.24 3.00
N THR A 185 -19.71 12.32 2.04
CA THR A 185 -20.60 11.17 2.26
C THR A 185 -19.94 10.05 3.04
N VAL A 186 -18.62 10.10 3.26
CA VAL A 186 -17.87 9.13 4.05
C VAL A 186 -17.79 9.61 5.50
N GLU A 187 -18.49 8.94 6.43
CA GLU A 187 -18.59 9.38 7.84
C GLU A 187 -17.22 9.59 8.51
N SER A 188 -16.27 8.69 8.25
CA SER A 188 -14.92 8.74 8.82
C SER A 188 -14.08 9.91 8.32
N SER A 189 -14.47 10.62 7.25
CA SER A 189 -13.73 11.75 6.70
C SER A 189 -14.17 13.11 7.26
N LYS A 190 -15.35 13.20 7.89
CA LYS A 190 -15.98 14.48 8.26
C LYS A 190 -15.10 15.35 9.14
N HIS A 191 -14.33 14.76 10.04
CA HIS A 191 -13.41 15.49 10.91
C HIS A 191 -12.37 16.30 10.13
N VAL A 192 -11.90 15.80 8.98
CA VAL A 192 -10.95 16.51 8.11
C VAL A 192 -11.63 17.67 7.38
N LEU A 193 -12.87 17.49 6.93
CA LEU A 193 -13.66 18.57 6.31
C LEU A 193 -13.98 19.68 7.31
N ILE A 194 -14.29 19.33 8.56
CA ILE A 194 -14.55 20.28 9.64
C ILE A 194 -13.30 21.10 9.95
N ALA A 195 -12.11 20.49 9.94
CA ALA A 195 -10.85 21.19 10.15
C ALA A 195 -10.60 22.29 9.08
N GLU A 196 -11.03 22.06 7.84
CA GLU A 196 -10.95 23.03 6.73
C GLU A 196 -12.23 23.87 6.56
N GLY A 197 -13.20 23.75 7.48
CA GLY A 197 -14.59 24.14 7.25
C GLY A 197 -14.78 25.62 6.91
N LEU A 198 -14.09 26.53 7.60
CA LEU A 198 -14.22 27.97 7.34
C LEU A 198 -13.75 28.33 5.92
N SER A 199 -12.57 27.84 5.52
CA SER A 199 -12.03 28.01 4.19
C SER A 199 -12.98 27.39 3.17
N LEU A 200 -13.33 26.12 3.35
CA LEU A 200 -14.18 25.39 2.43
C LEU A 200 -15.51 26.10 2.18
N LEU A 201 -16.22 26.54 3.22
CA LEU A 201 -17.50 27.24 3.10
C LEU A 201 -17.36 28.55 2.30
N ASN A 202 -16.33 29.34 2.57
CA ASN A 202 -16.08 30.58 1.82
C ASN A 202 -15.83 30.32 0.33
N HIS A 203 -15.07 29.28 0.00
CA HIS A 203 -14.81 28.93 -1.40
C HIS A 203 -16.07 28.40 -2.10
N LEU A 204 -16.85 27.56 -1.43
CA LEU A 204 -18.10 27.04 -2.00
C LEU A 204 -19.10 28.16 -2.27
N LEU A 205 -19.22 29.13 -1.36
CA LEU A 205 -20.07 30.30 -1.56
C LEU A 205 -19.65 31.10 -2.80
N ARG A 206 -18.33 31.37 -2.97
CA ARG A 206 -17.79 32.03 -4.16
C ARG A 206 -18.02 31.24 -5.44
N VAL A 207 -17.92 29.91 -5.40
CA VAL A 207 -18.22 29.05 -6.56
C VAL A 207 -19.68 29.18 -6.96
N LEU A 208 -20.62 29.15 -6.00
CA LEU A 208 -22.04 29.34 -6.26
C LEU A 208 -22.35 30.73 -6.85
N GLU A 209 -21.72 31.78 -6.33
CA GLU A 209 -21.85 33.15 -6.87
C GLU A 209 -21.27 33.26 -8.30
N SER A 210 -20.20 32.55 -8.61
CA SER A 210 -19.61 32.55 -9.96
C SER A 210 -20.39 31.71 -10.97
N GLY A 211 -21.18 30.75 -10.50
CA GLY A 211 -22.04 29.88 -11.31
C GLY A 211 -23.40 30.48 -11.63
N SER A 212 -23.73 31.69 -11.13
CA SER A 212 -25.02 32.35 -11.38
C SER A 212 -25.11 33.06 -12.73
N GLY A 213 -24.30 32.67 -13.71
CA GLY A 213 -24.52 33.01 -15.11
C GLY A 213 -25.40 31.94 -15.74
N PHE A 214 -26.72 32.21 -15.81
CA PHE A 214 -27.59 31.54 -16.77
C PHE A 214 -27.05 31.69 -18.20
#